data_AF-A0A660T0T5-F1
#
_entry.id   AF-A0A660T0T5-F1
#
_cell.length_a   1.000
_cell.length_b   1.000
_cell.length_c   1.000
_cell.angle_alpha   90.00
_cell.angle_beta   90.00
_cell.angle_gamma   90.00
#
_symmetry.space_group_name_H-M   'P 1'
#
loop_
_entity.id
_entity.type
_entity.pdbx_description
1 polymer ?
#
loop_
_entity_poly.entity_id
_entity_poly.type
_entity_poly.pdbx_seq_one_letter_code
_entity_poly.pdbx_strand_id
1 'polypeptide(L)'
;MAALWKKQKAIISDIEKYFSFVDECSVQFKTCMKDMVKNGIKENNREVVRKVSRLESEADDLRRGIEHKLYEKALVPESRGDILGLLEAVDKIPNMFESLCYQVYQEKISFPEEWHDKFSLL
;
A
#
# COMPACT_ATOMS: atom_id res chain seq x y z
N MET A 1 30.84 -15.83 -4.61
CA MET A 1 30.52 -15.46 -3.21
C MET A 1 30.09 -14.00 -3.09
N ALA A 2 30.96 -13.00 -3.28
CA ALA A 2 30.60 -11.57 -3.09
C ALA A 2 29.46 -11.04 -4.00
N ALA A 3 29.38 -11.50 -5.25
CA ALA A 3 28.32 -11.09 -6.18
C ALA A 3 26.93 -11.68 -5.83
N LEU A 4 26.88 -12.84 -5.17
CA LEU A 4 25.62 -13.45 -4.71
C LEU A 4 25.07 -12.65 -3.52
N TRP A 5 25.94 -12.32 -2.56
CA TRP A 5 25.61 -11.47 -1.40
C TRP A 5 25.06 -10.09 -1.79
N LYS A 6 25.70 -9.42 -2.75
CA LYS A 6 25.23 -8.12 -3.27
C LYS A 6 23.82 -8.19 -3.86
N LYS A 7 23.48 -9.29 -4.55
CA LYS A 7 22.16 -9.47 -5.16
C LYS A 7 21.08 -9.79 -4.12
N GLN A 8 21.39 -10.58 -3.09
CA GLN A 8 20.46 -10.86 -1.98
C GLN A 8 20.15 -9.58 -1.19
N LYS A 9 21.16 -8.75 -0.92
CA LYS A 9 20.99 -7.44 -0.29
C LYS A 9 20.09 -6.51 -1.10
N ALA A 10 20.16 -6.57 -2.44
CA ALA A 10 19.30 -5.78 -3.31
C ALA A 10 17.82 -6.19 -3.18
N ILE A 11 17.51 -7.49 -3.16
CA ILE A 11 16.14 -7.98 -2.96
C ILE A 11 15.58 -7.55 -1.60
N ILE A 12 16.38 -7.70 -0.53
CA ILE A 12 15.96 -7.25 0.81
C ILE A 12 15.66 -5.74 0.81
N SER A 13 16.54 -4.94 0.20
CA SER A 13 16.33 -3.49 0.08
C SER A 13 15.08 -3.14 -0.74
N ASP A 14 14.76 -3.90 -1.78
CA ASP A 14 13.53 -3.70 -2.55
C ASP A 14 12.30 -4.03 -1.70
N ILE A 15 12.35 -5.10 -0.90
CA ILE A 15 11.28 -5.49 0.03
C ILE A 15 11.08 -4.42 1.12
N GLU A 16 12.15 -3.92 1.72
CA GLU A 16 12.08 -2.82 2.70
C GLU A 16 11.43 -1.56 2.09
N LYS A 17 11.77 -1.24 0.84
CA LYS A 17 11.16 -0.13 0.10
C LYS A 17 9.70 -0.38 -0.25
N TYR A 18 9.33 -1.63 -0.55
CA TYR A 18 7.92 -1.99 -0.74
C TYR A 18 7.12 -1.74 0.54
N PHE A 19 7.63 -2.17 1.70
CA PHE A 19 6.96 -1.90 2.98
C PHE A 19 6.85 -0.40 3.29
N SER A 20 7.84 0.42 2.93
CA SER A 20 7.72 1.87 3.12
C SER A 20 6.59 2.47 2.27
N PHE A 21 6.36 1.99 1.05
CA PHE A 21 5.21 2.43 0.25
C PHE A 21 3.87 2.01 0.87
N VAL A 22 3.78 0.81 1.44
CA VAL A 22 2.58 0.34 2.15
C VAL A 22 2.29 1.24 3.37
N ASP A 23 3.31 1.59 4.13
CA ASP A 23 3.19 2.52 5.27
C ASP A 23 2.76 3.93 4.83
N GLU A 24 3.36 4.45 3.76
CA GLU A 24 2.98 5.74 3.19
C GLU A 24 1.52 5.73 2.71
N CYS A 25 1.10 4.65 2.04
CA CYS A 25 -0.27 4.46 1.60
C CYS A 25 -1.25 4.47 2.80
N SER A 26 -0.90 3.78 3.89
CA SER A 26 -1.66 3.80 5.15
C SER A 26 -1.82 5.21 5.73
N VAL A 27 -0.74 6.00 5.77
CA VAL A 27 -0.79 7.37 6.27
C VAL A 27 -1.69 8.25 5.40
N GLN A 28 -1.58 8.14 4.07
CA GLN A 28 -2.42 8.92 3.15
C GLN A 28 -3.89 8.50 3.23
N PHE A 29 -4.17 7.20 3.31
CA PHE A 29 -5.50 6.65 3.50
C PHE A 29 -6.16 7.21 4.76
N LYS A 30 -5.49 7.12 5.91
CA LYS A 30 -6.01 7.63 7.19
C LYS A 30 -6.29 9.13 7.12
N THR A 31 -5.40 9.88 6.49
CA THR A 31 -5.57 11.33 6.28
C THR A 31 -6.80 11.61 5.42
N CYS A 32 -6.95 10.90 4.31
CA CYS A 32 -8.09 11.02 3.39
C CYS A 32 -9.42 10.70 4.09
N MET A 33 -9.48 9.57 4.78
CA MET A 33 -10.68 9.12 5.48
C MET A 33 -11.07 10.05 6.62
N LYS A 34 -10.12 10.53 7.43
CA LYS A 34 -10.40 11.49 8.50
C LYS A 34 -10.99 12.79 7.97
N ASP A 35 -10.47 13.29 6.86
CA ASP A 35 -11.00 14.51 6.25
C ASP A 35 -12.41 14.29 5.69
N MET A 36 -12.63 13.22 4.91
CA MET A 36 -13.93 12.93 4.31
C MET A 36 -15.02 12.63 5.35
N VAL A 37 -14.69 11.91 6.42
CA VAL A 37 -15.64 11.60 7.50
C VAL A 37 -16.01 12.87 8.27
N LYS A 38 -15.02 13.65 8.70
CA LYS A 38 -15.25 14.81 9.59
C LYS A 38 -15.80 16.03 8.86
N ASN A 39 -15.25 16.32 7.69
CA ASN A 39 -15.53 17.56 6.96
C ASN A 39 -16.48 17.35 5.77
N GLY A 40 -16.96 16.12 5.56
CA GLY A 40 -17.67 15.71 4.36
C GLY A 40 -16.75 15.61 3.14
N ILE A 41 -17.31 15.10 2.05
CA ILE A 41 -16.59 14.93 0.79
C ILE A 41 -16.60 16.25 -0.01
N LYS A 42 -15.40 16.71 -0.37
CA LYS A 42 -15.11 17.94 -1.09
C LYS A 42 -14.30 17.64 -2.35
N GLU A 43 -14.26 18.60 -3.27
CA GLU A 43 -13.55 18.42 -4.55
C GLU A 43 -12.04 18.20 -4.37
N ASN A 44 -11.43 18.84 -3.37
CA ASN A 44 -10.01 18.67 -3.06
C ASN A 44 -9.66 17.27 -2.52
N ASN A 45 -10.64 16.48 -2.06
CA ASN A 45 -10.39 15.08 -1.68
C ASN A 45 -9.93 14.24 -2.89
N ARG A 46 -10.27 14.66 -4.11
CA ARG A 46 -9.86 13.97 -5.35
C ARG A 46 -8.35 13.83 -5.47
N GLU A 47 -7.59 14.85 -5.08
CA GLU A 47 -6.13 14.83 -5.15
C GLU A 47 -5.54 13.84 -4.13
N VAL A 48 -6.14 13.76 -2.94
CA VAL A 48 -5.71 12.83 -1.90
C VAL A 48 -6.03 11.38 -2.30
N VAL A 49 -7.22 11.12 -2.85
CA VAL A 49 -7.59 9.78 -3.37
C VAL A 49 -6.63 9.36 -4.49
N ARG A 50 -6.30 10.27 -5.42
CA ARG A 50 -5.30 10.00 -6.47
C ARG A 50 -3.91 9.71 -5.92
N LYS A 51 -3.54 10.34 -4.80
CA LYS A 51 -2.25 10.09 -4.15
C LYS A 51 -2.21 8.68 -3.53
N VAL A 52 -3.29 8.23 -2.89
CA VAL A 52 -3.42 6.86 -2.40
C VAL A 52 -3.31 5.86 -3.55
N SER A 53 -4.05 6.08 -4.64
CA SER A 53 -3.99 5.27 -5.86
C SER A 53 -2.58 5.18 -6.44
N ARG A 54 -1.88 6.33 -6.56
CA ARG A 54 -0.51 6.35 -7.05
C ARG A 54 0.44 5.54 -6.16
N LEU A 55 0.32 5.65 -4.84
CA LEU A 55 1.16 4.90 -3.89
C LEU A 55 0.90 3.39 -3.95
N GLU A 56 -0.36 2.99 -4.10
CA GLU A 56 -0.73 1.60 -4.36
C GLU A 56 -0.05 1.08 -5.63
N SER A 57 -0.14 1.83 -6.73
CA SER A 57 0.41 1.37 -8.01
C SER A 57 1.94 1.31 -7.99
N GLU A 58 2.60 2.28 -7.33
CA GLU A 58 4.05 2.24 -7.11
C GLU A 58 4.47 1.05 -6.22
N ALA A 59 3.65 0.65 -5.25
CA ALA A 59 3.88 -0.53 -4.43
C ALA A 59 3.71 -1.83 -5.23
N ASP A 60 2.64 -1.96 -6.01
CA ASP A 60 2.39 -3.16 -6.84
C ASP A 60 3.45 -3.32 -7.93
N ASP A 61 3.87 -2.24 -8.59
CA ASP A 61 4.97 -2.27 -9.57
C ASP A 61 6.28 -2.76 -8.93
N LEU A 62 6.60 -2.28 -7.73
CA LEU A 62 7.80 -2.74 -7.00
C LEU A 62 7.67 -4.20 -6.57
N ARG A 63 6.48 -4.62 -6.10
CA ARG A 63 6.19 -6.02 -5.74
C ARG A 63 6.42 -6.94 -6.94
N ARG A 64 5.84 -6.64 -8.10
CA ARG A 64 6.05 -7.41 -9.34
C ARG A 64 7.53 -7.46 -9.74
N GLY A 65 8.26 -6.37 -9.54
CA GLY A 65 9.71 -6.33 -9.75
C GLY A 65 10.48 -7.26 -8.80
N ILE A 66 10.05 -7.38 -7.54
CA ILE A 66 10.62 -8.31 -6.56
C ILE A 66 10.31 -9.75 -6.95
N GLU A 67 9.05 -10.05 -7.31
CA GLU A 67 8.62 -11.36 -7.78
C GLU A 67 9.47 -11.82 -8.96
N HIS A 68 9.63 -10.98 -9.98
CA HIS A 68 10.44 -11.29 -11.15
C HIS A 68 11.89 -11.60 -10.77
N LYS A 69 12.49 -10.81 -9.85
CA LYS A 69 13.84 -11.06 -9.35
C LYS A 69 13.94 -12.38 -8.57
N LEU A 70 12.91 -12.76 -7.82
CA LEU A 70 12.84 -14.04 -7.10
C LEU A 70 12.69 -15.25 -8.04
N TYR A 71 11.94 -15.11 -9.14
CA TYR A 71 11.79 -16.15 -10.16
C TYR A 71 13.05 -16.32 -11.01
N GLU A 72 13.72 -15.22 -11.40
CA GLU A 72 14.94 -15.26 -12.21
C GLU A 72 16.18 -15.73 -11.45
N LYS A 73 16.25 -15.48 -10.13
CA LYS A 73 17.48 -15.62 -9.36
C LYS A 73 17.27 -16.62 -8.24
N ALA A 74 17.92 -17.78 -8.36
CA ALA A 74 17.97 -18.87 -7.37
C ALA A 74 18.67 -18.50 -6.02
N LEU A 75 18.57 -17.25 -5.56
CA LEU A 75 19.32 -16.72 -4.41
C LEU A 75 18.69 -17.06 -3.06
N VAL A 76 17.39 -17.40 -3.02
CA VAL A 76 16.69 -17.84 -1.79
C VAL A 76 15.73 -19.00 -2.11
N PRO A 77 16.21 -20.14 -2.64
CA PRO A 77 15.32 -21.20 -3.14
C PRO A 77 14.39 -21.75 -2.06
N GLU A 78 14.88 -21.80 -0.82
CA GLU A 78 14.20 -22.37 0.34
C GLU A 78 13.06 -21.46 0.83
N SER A 79 13.28 -20.14 0.90
CA SER A 79 12.29 -19.18 1.44
C SER A 79 11.51 -18.42 0.38
N ARG A 80 11.70 -18.72 -0.91
CA ARG A 80 11.00 -18.01 -2.00
C ARG A 80 9.48 -18.03 -1.84
N GLY A 81 8.94 -19.18 -1.44
CA GLY A 81 7.50 -19.37 -1.29
C GLY A 81 6.95 -18.50 -0.16
N ASP A 82 7.67 -18.46 0.97
CA ASP A 82 7.30 -17.66 2.12
C ASP A 82 7.35 -16.16 1.80
N ILE A 83 8.39 -15.70 1.09
CA ILE A 83 8.52 -14.29 0.70
C ILE A 83 7.39 -13.90 -0.27
N LEU A 84 7.12 -14.73 -1.29
CA LEU A 84 6.04 -14.47 -2.25
C LEU A 84 4.68 -14.44 -1.53
N GLY A 85 4.41 -15.42 -0.66
CA GLY A 85 3.17 -15.46 0.11
C GLY A 85 3.01 -14.26 1.05
N LEU A 86 4.09 -13.78 1.67
CA LEU A 86 4.09 -12.56 2.47
C LEU A 86 3.75 -11.34 1.61
N LEU A 87 4.41 -11.17 0.47
CA LEU A 87 4.17 -10.05 -0.44
C LEU A 87 2.73 -10.04 -0.95
N GLU A 88 2.20 -11.18 -1.40
CA GLU A 88 0.80 -11.32 -1.82
C GLU A 88 -0.20 -11.01 -0.69
N ALA A 89 0.11 -11.40 0.55
CA ALA A 89 -0.76 -11.12 1.70
C ALA A 89 -0.76 -9.63 2.05
N VAL A 90 0.41 -8.99 2.02
CA VAL A 90 0.58 -7.57 2.34
C VAL A 90 -0.02 -6.68 1.25
N ASP A 91 0.07 -7.07 -0.02
CA ASP A 91 -0.45 -6.32 -1.16
C ASP A 91 -1.95 -6.04 -1.08
N LYS A 92 -2.70 -6.90 -0.39
CA LYS A 92 -4.13 -6.70 -0.15
C LYS A 92 -4.43 -5.45 0.68
N ILE A 93 -3.47 -4.97 1.46
CA ILE A 93 -3.63 -3.82 2.36
C ILE A 93 -3.71 -2.49 1.58
N PRO A 94 -2.70 -2.08 0.78
CA PRO A 94 -2.79 -0.86 -0.02
C PRO A 94 -3.94 -0.91 -1.04
N ASN A 95 -4.24 -2.08 -1.63
CA ASN A 95 -5.37 -2.24 -2.56
C ASN A 95 -6.71 -1.94 -1.86
N MET A 96 -6.85 -2.36 -0.61
CA MET A 96 -8.04 -2.06 0.21
C MET A 96 -8.11 -0.57 0.56
N PHE A 97 -6.99 0.06 0.89
CA PHE A 97 -6.95 1.50 1.15
C PHE A 97 -7.41 2.33 -0.05
N GLU A 98 -6.85 2.05 -1.23
CA GLU A 98 -7.24 2.69 -2.47
C GLU A 98 -8.74 2.48 -2.75
N SER A 99 -9.20 1.23 -2.71
CA SER A 99 -10.59 0.87 -3.00
C SER A 99 -11.57 1.61 -2.10
N LEU A 100 -11.32 1.64 -0.79
CA LEU A 100 -12.18 2.33 0.17
C LEU A 100 -12.19 3.85 -0.05
N CYS A 101 -11.03 4.45 -0.30
CA CYS A 101 -10.95 5.88 -0.62
C CYS A 101 -11.76 6.24 -1.87
N TYR A 102 -11.66 5.41 -2.92
CA TYR A 102 -12.44 5.62 -4.14
C TYR A 102 -13.93 5.46 -3.92
N GLN A 103 -14.36 4.38 -3.27
CA GLN A 103 -15.78 4.11 -3.02
C GLN A 103 -16.43 5.24 -2.25
N VAL A 104 -15.82 5.64 -1.13
CA VAL A 104 -16.32 6.73 -0.29
C VAL A 104 -16.45 8.03 -1.09
N TYR A 105 -15.41 8.41 -1.83
CA TYR A 105 -15.39 9.64 -2.62
C TYR A 105 -16.39 9.61 -3.79
N GLN A 106 -16.42 8.53 -4.57
CA GLN A 106 -17.27 8.43 -5.77
C GLN A 106 -18.75 8.35 -5.43
N GLU A 107 -19.11 7.57 -4.41
CA GLU A 107 -20.50 7.41 -3.98
C GLU A 107 -21.00 8.59 -3.15
N LYS A 108 -20.12 9.55 -2.83
CA LYS A 108 -20.41 10.70 -1.99
C LYS A 108 -21.01 10.29 -0.64
N ILE A 109 -20.42 9.27 -0.02
CA ILE A 109 -20.90 8.71 1.26
C ILE A 109 -20.93 9.81 2.34
N SER A 110 -22.09 9.99 2.97
CA SER A 110 -22.25 10.85 4.13
C SER A 110 -22.15 10.03 5.41
N PHE A 111 -21.29 10.46 6.33
CA PHE A 111 -21.09 9.80 7.62
C PHE A 111 -21.84 10.56 8.73
N PRO A 112 -22.67 9.88 9.55
CA PRO A 112 -23.32 10.51 10.69
C PRO A 112 -22.30 11.03 11.71
N GLU A 113 -22.59 12.13 12.39
CA GLU A 113 -21.68 12.78 13.35
C GLU A 113 -21.20 11.84 14.47
N GLU A 114 -22.03 10.89 14.89
CA GLU A 114 -21.70 9.85 15.89
C GLU A 114 -20.48 8.97 15.51
N TRP A 115 -20.09 8.98 14.23
CA TRP A 115 -18.97 8.21 13.70
C TRP A 115 -17.68 9.03 13.60
N HIS A 116 -17.74 10.35 13.69
CA HIS A 116 -16.59 11.24 13.47
C HIS A 116 -15.50 10.98 14.51
N ASP A 117 -15.88 10.89 15.79
CA ASP A 117 -14.94 10.62 16.88
C ASP A 117 -14.41 9.19 16.85
N LYS A 118 -15.21 8.21 16.40
CA LYS A 118 -14.78 6.82 16.27
C LYS A 118 -13.68 6.65 15.21
N PHE A 119 -13.74 7.44 14.13
CA PHE A 119 -12.71 7.45 13.08
C PHE A 119 -11.43 8.18 13.48
N SER A 120 -11.45 8.97 14.56
CA SER A 120 -10.24 9.67 15.05
C SER A 120 -9.16 8.69 15.58
N LEU A 121 -9.56 7.47 15.93
CA LEU A 121 -8.71 6.38 16.47
C LEU A 121 -7.89 5.62 15.41
N LEU A 122 -8.16 5.83 14.12
CA LEU A 122 -7.36 5.28 13.00
C LEU A 122 -6.02 5.98 12.87
#